data_AF-A0AAJ6HTA4-F1
#
_entry.id   AF-A0AAJ6HTA4-F1
#
_cell.length_a   1.000
_cell.length_b   1.000
_cell.length_c   1.000
_cell.angle_alpha   90.00
_cell.angle_beta   90.00
_cell.angle_gamma   90.00
#
_symmetry.space_group_name_H-M   'P 1'
#
loop_
_entity.id
_entity.type
_entity.pdbx_description
1 polymer ?
#
loop_
_entity_poly.entity_id
_entity_poly.type
_entity_poly.pdbx_seq_one_letter_code
_entity_poly.pdbx_strand_id
1 'polypeptide(L)'
;MVERNSRGRFPGYVLAAPVLVTAAELVTTPGAAALPSSDPMELLGLNDIMTAVALTTSALIAVEVSEDGTVSIAVPRALMGQTATTSTAALIAEELSVPRGRIRVALADARPERAGTPAAGGPSYAPIRVAAAIARQRLLRAASTMFDVPLGDLRLEAGFVTDGAGRRVDIGALATRAASPSTLAVAVELAPRDGRTLVGHPAVGPARGR
;
A
#
# COMPACT_ATOMS: atom_id res chain seq x y z
N MET A 1 10.12 29.68 0.14
CA MET A 1 10.44 29.04 1.43
C MET A 1 10.60 27.56 1.15
N VAL A 2 11.82 27.03 1.21
CA VAL A 2 12.15 25.65 0.80
C VAL A 2 11.70 24.71 1.92
N GLU A 3 10.68 23.91 1.65
CA GLU A 3 10.16 22.95 2.61
C GLU A 3 11.16 21.79 2.76
N ARG A 4 11.68 21.63 3.98
CA ARG A 4 12.64 20.58 4.35
C ARG A 4 12.02 19.21 4.04
N ASN A 5 12.64 18.50 3.10
CA ASN A 5 12.33 17.11 2.76
C ASN A 5 12.75 16.19 3.91
N SER A 6 11.94 16.14 4.97
CA SER A 6 12.09 15.18 6.05
C SER A 6 11.69 13.81 5.52
N ARG A 7 12.65 12.90 5.33
CA ARG A 7 12.41 11.48 5.04
C ARG A 7 11.75 10.81 6.25
N GLY A 8 10.45 11.04 6.42
CA GLY A 8 9.67 10.41 7.47
C GLY A 8 9.49 8.92 7.19
N ARG A 9 9.78 8.08 8.18
CA ARG A 9 9.37 6.67 8.16
C ARG A 9 7.96 6.59 8.72
N PHE A 10 7.06 5.93 8.00
CA PHE A 10 5.65 5.82 8.35
C PHE A 10 5.31 4.39 8.79
N PRO A 11 4.55 4.20 9.88
CA PRO A 11 4.16 2.88 10.36
C PRO A 11 3.04 2.27 9.51
N GLY A 12 3.12 0.96 9.30
CA GLY A 12 2.07 0.15 8.68
C GLY A 12 2.29 -1.34 8.98
N TYR A 13 1.56 -2.20 8.26
CA TYR A 13 1.47 -3.63 8.56
C TYR A 13 1.59 -4.48 7.29
N VAL A 14 2.14 -5.68 7.44
CA VAL A 14 1.93 -6.80 6.51
C VAL A 14 1.01 -7.78 7.20
N LEU A 15 -0.11 -8.11 6.57
CA LEU A 15 -1.14 -8.95 7.17
C LEU A 15 -0.87 -10.43 6.88
N ALA A 16 -1.24 -11.30 7.81
CA ALA A 16 -1.23 -12.74 7.59
C ALA A 16 -2.23 -13.11 6.47
N ALA A 17 -1.71 -13.60 5.35
CA ALA A 17 -2.50 -13.94 4.16
C ALA A 17 -1.70 -14.89 3.23
N PRO A 18 -2.36 -15.68 2.38
CA PRO A 18 -1.68 -16.55 1.41
C PRO A 18 -1.00 -15.78 0.27
N VAL A 19 -1.46 -14.54 0.01
CA VAL A 19 -0.86 -13.60 -0.93
C VAL A 19 -0.46 -12.32 -0.20
N LEU A 20 0.32 -11.46 -0.84
CA LEU A 20 0.79 -10.23 -0.22
C LEU A 20 -0.38 -9.27 0.06
N VAL A 21 -0.63 -9.01 1.34
CA VAL A 21 -1.56 -7.98 1.82
C VAL A 21 -0.83 -7.05 2.79
N THR A 22 -0.96 -5.75 2.55
CA THR A 22 -0.29 -4.70 3.33
C THR A 22 -1.30 -3.64 3.74
N ALA A 23 -1.12 -3.01 4.89
CA ALA A 23 -2.13 -2.10 5.42
C ALA A 23 -1.52 -0.92 6.18
N ALA A 24 -2.30 0.15 6.30
CA ALA A 24 -2.00 1.30 7.14
C ALA A 24 -3.29 1.86 7.76
N GLU A 25 -3.16 2.52 8.90
CA GLU A 25 -4.30 3.06 9.66
C GLU A 25 -4.82 4.36 9.05
N LEU A 26 -6.14 4.43 8.81
CA LEU A 26 -6.81 5.57 8.20
C LEU A 26 -7.14 6.70 9.20
N VAL A 27 -7.27 6.35 10.49
CA VAL A 27 -7.58 7.29 11.58
C VAL A 27 -6.50 7.14 12.64
N THR A 28 -5.69 8.18 12.85
CA THR A 28 -4.74 8.16 13.96
C THR A 28 -5.51 8.38 15.26
N THR A 29 -5.64 7.35 16.09
CA THR A 29 -6.06 7.56 17.47
C THR A 29 -4.90 8.20 18.24
N PRO A 30 -5.05 9.41 18.81
CA PRO A 30 -4.03 9.95 19.70
C PRO A 30 -3.93 9.02 20.92
N GLY A 31 -2.78 8.34 21.08
CA GLY A 31 -2.53 7.45 22.23
C GLY A 31 -1.94 6.07 21.90
N ALA A 32 -1.87 5.65 20.63
CA ALA A 32 -1.21 4.39 20.24
C ALA A 32 0.34 4.54 20.15
N ALA A 33 0.93 5.34 21.05
CA ALA A 33 2.36 5.49 21.17
C ALA A 33 2.90 4.54 22.24
N ALA A 34 3.35 3.37 21.78
CA ALA A 34 4.42 2.52 22.35
C ALA A 34 4.09 1.06 22.01
N LEU A 35 4.74 0.51 20.98
CA LEU A 35 4.87 -0.95 20.91
C LEU A 35 5.76 -1.37 22.09
N PRO A 36 5.30 -2.23 23.01
CA PRO A 36 6.17 -2.77 24.03
C PRO A 36 7.25 -3.63 23.33
N SER A 37 8.51 -3.29 23.55
CA SER A 37 9.62 -4.19 23.23
C SER A 37 9.63 -5.32 24.25
N SER A 38 9.25 -6.53 23.83
CA SER A 38 9.30 -7.71 24.68
C SER A 38 9.94 -8.90 23.95
N ASP A 39 10.76 -9.65 24.70
CA ASP A 39 11.63 -10.75 24.28
C ASP A 39 10.95 -11.87 23.45
N PRO A 40 11.70 -12.61 22.60
CA PRO A 40 11.15 -13.31 21.43
C PRO A 40 10.71 -14.76 21.65
N MET A 41 10.69 -15.30 22.87
CA MET A 41 10.45 -16.74 23.06
C MET A 41 9.17 -17.01 23.83
N GLU A 42 8.18 -17.53 23.08
CA GLU A 42 7.00 -18.28 23.55
C GLU A 42 5.68 -17.52 23.79
N LEU A 43 5.36 -16.51 22.96
CA LEU A 43 4.03 -15.84 22.97
C LEU A 43 3.41 -15.65 21.57
N LEU A 44 3.73 -16.55 20.63
CA LEU A 44 3.37 -16.46 19.20
C LEU A 44 1.87 -16.70 18.89
N GLY A 45 1.02 -16.93 19.88
CA GLY A 45 -0.43 -17.10 19.68
C GLY A 45 -1.26 -15.89 20.12
N LEU A 46 -0.99 -15.36 21.30
CA LEU A 46 -1.83 -14.33 21.91
C LEU A 46 -1.55 -12.94 21.35
N ASN A 47 -0.29 -12.60 21.09
CA ASN A 47 0.04 -11.30 20.48
C ASN A 47 -0.55 -11.18 19.07
N ASP A 48 -0.55 -12.26 18.29
CA ASP A 48 -1.11 -12.26 16.93
C ASP A 48 -2.63 -12.21 16.95
N ILE A 49 -3.28 -12.89 17.91
CA ILE A 49 -4.74 -12.77 18.10
C ILE A 49 -5.10 -11.35 18.55
N MET A 50 -4.40 -10.80 19.54
CA MET A 50 -4.66 -9.44 20.03
C MET A 50 -4.37 -8.38 18.95
N THR A 51 -3.32 -8.57 18.15
CA THR A 51 -3.00 -7.73 17.00
C THR A 51 -4.06 -7.88 15.92
N ALA A 52 -4.48 -9.10 15.57
CA ALA A 52 -5.52 -9.33 14.57
C ALA A 52 -6.87 -8.75 15.00
N VAL A 53 -7.22 -8.86 16.28
CA VAL A 53 -8.43 -8.24 16.86
C VAL A 53 -8.32 -6.72 16.77
N ALA A 54 -7.20 -6.13 17.22
CA ALA A 54 -6.95 -4.69 17.13
C ALA A 54 -7.05 -4.19 15.68
N LEU A 55 -6.41 -4.87 14.73
CA LEU A 55 -6.43 -4.54 13.31
C LEU A 55 -7.82 -4.71 12.67
N THR A 56 -8.60 -5.71 13.10
CA THR A 56 -10.00 -5.90 12.67
C THR A 56 -10.91 -4.78 13.18
N THR A 57 -10.58 -4.20 14.33
CA THR A 57 -11.29 -3.05 14.89
C THR A 57 -10.77 -1.70 14.38
N SER A 58 -9.50 -1.61 13.95
CA SER A 58 -8.90 -0.41 13.36
C SER A 58 -9.45 -0.12 11.96
N ALA A 59 -9.59 1.16 11.61
CA ALA A 59 -9.94 1.60 10.26
C ALA A 59 -8.74 1.44 9.31
N LEU A 60 -8.35 0.20 8.98
CA LEU A 60 -7.25 -0.05 8.07
C LEU A 60 -7.67 0.16 6.61
N ILE A 61 -6.76 0.72 5.82
CA ILE A 61 -6.75 0.57 4.37
C ILE A 61 -5.75 -0.49 4.01
N ALA A 62 -6.16 -1.46 3.19
CA ALA A 62 -5.31 -2.57 2.73
C ALA A 62 -5.09 -2.53 1.21
N VAL A 63 -3.86 -2.81 0.79
CA VAL A 63 -3.44 -3.07 -0.58
C VAL A 63 -3.06 -4.54 -0.68
N GLU A 64 -3.71 -5.25 -1.59
CA GLU A 64 -3.45 -6.64 -1.91
C GLU A 64 -2.84 -6.75 -3.31
N VAL A 65 -1.88 -7.67 -3.47
CA VAL A 65 -1.33 -8.06 -4.78
C VAL A 65 -1.70 -9.51 -5.03
N SER A 66 -2.53 -9.74 -6.04
CA SER A 66 -2.98 -11.06 -6.46
C SER A 66 -1.93 -11.76 -7.34
N GLU A 67 -2.02 -13.09 -7.47
CA GLU A 67 -1.05 -13.90 -8.21
C GLU A 67 -0.98 -13.61 -9.72
N ASP A 68 -2.03 -12.99 -10.27
CA ASP A 68 -2.09 -12.51 -11.67
C ASP A 68 -1.45 -11.12 -11.87
N GLY A 69 -0.95 -10.51 -10.78
CA GLY A 69 -0.36 -9.18 -10.78
C GLY A 69 -1.38 -8.04 -10.69
N THR A 70 -2.66 -8.34 -10.45
CA THR A 70 -3.68 -7.35 -10.13
C THR A 70 -3.44 -6.79 -8.72
N VAL A 71 -3.53 -5.47 -8.58
CA VAL A 71 -3.43 -4.76 -7.29
C VAL A 71 -4.82 -4.28 -6.88
N SER A 72 -5.31 -4.69 -5.72
CA SER A 72 -6.65 -4.35 -5.25
C SER A 72 -6.62 -3.56 -3.95
N ILE A 73 -7.61 -2.68 -3.79
CA ILE A 73 -7.82 -1.86 -2.59
C ILE A 73 -9.31 -1.56 -2.42
N ALA A 74 -9.80 -1.64 -1.19
CA ALA A 74 -11.12 -1.17 -0.83
C ALA A 74 -11.01 0.13 -0.03
N VAL A 75 -11.75 1.17 -0.43
CA VAL A 75 -11.71 2.50 0.18
C VAL A 75 -13.11 2.86 0.70
N PRO A 76 -13.26 3.30 1.97
CA PRO A 76 -14.56 3.71 2.50
C PRO A 76 -15.10 4.97 1.81
N ARG A 77 -16.30 4.88 1.19
CA ARG A 77 -16.94 6.01 0.48
C ARG A 77 -17.08 7.26 1.34
N ALA A 78 -17.48 7.08 2.60
CA ALA A 78 -17.78 8.15 3.54
C ALA A 78 -16.56 9.05 3.87
N LEU A 79 -15.34 8.57 3.63
CA LEU A 79 -14.12 9.26 4.04
C LEU A 79 -13.37 9.93 2.89
N MET A 80 -13.60 9.52 1.63
CA MET A 80 -12.77 9.99 0.51
C MET A 80 -13.54 10.61 -0.66
N GLY A 81 -14.88 10.53 -0.69
CA GLY A 81 -15.70 11.19 -1.73
C GLY A 81 -15.54 10.59 -3.14
N GLN A 82 -16.15 11.21 -4.14
CA GLN A 82 -16.29 10.63 -5.50
C GLN A 82 -14.99 10.64 -6.33
N THR A 83 -14.04 11.53 -6.03
CA THR A 83 -12.74 11.62 -6.72
C THR A 83 -11.67 10.69 -6.13
N ALA A 84 -12.01 9.96 -5.06
CA ALA A 84 -11.10 9.07 -4.33
C ALA A 84 -10.49 8.00 -5.22
N THR A 85 -11.28 7.39 -6.09
CA THR A 85 -10.88 6.21 -6.87
C THR A 85 -9.71 6.53 -7.82
N THR A 86 -9.81 7.63 -8.56
CA THR A 86 -8.78 8.06 -9.52
C THR A 86 -7.48 8.45 -8.82
N SER A 87 -7.59 9.25 -7.74
CA SER A 87 -6.42 9.67 -6.96
C SER A 87 -5.74 8.49 -6.26
N THR A 88 -6.54 7.56 -5.71
CA THR A 88 -6.04 6.32 -5.09
C THR A 88 -5.28 5.47 -6.10
N ALA A 89 -5.87 5.23 -7.28
CA ALA A 89 -5.21 4.47 -8.33
C ALA A 89 -3.92 5.14 -8.81
N ALA A 90 -3.89 6.47 -8.93
CA ALA A 90 -2.69 7.21 -9.30
C ALA A 90 -1.56 7.04 -8.25
N LEU A 91 -1.89 7.18 -6.97
CA LEU A 91 -0.91 7.03 -5.88
C LEU A 91 -0.36 5.61 -5.78
N ILE A 92 -1.21 4.59 -5.93
CA ILE A 92 -0.77 3.20 -5.96
C ILE A 92 0.13 2.95 -7.17
N ALA A 93 -0.25 3.44 -8.35
CA ALA A 93 0.56 3.31 -9.56
C ALA A 93 1.96 3.91 -9.38
N GLU A 94 2.07 5.06 -8.71
CA GLU A 94 3.32 5.74 -8.43
C GLU A 94 4.19 4.94 -7.43
N GLU A 95 3.61 4.59 -6.27
CA GLU A 95 4.37 3.91 -5.21
C GLU A 95 4.81 2.50 -5.64
N LEU A 96 3.92 1.71 -6.27
CA LEU A 96 4.20 0.34 -6.73
C LEU A 96 4.77 0.26 -8.15
N SER A 97 4.85 1.38 -8.89
CA SER A 97 5.32 1.39 -10.27
C SER A 97 4.59 0.38 -11.17
N VAL A 98 3.26 0.33 -11.05
CA VAL A 98 2.35 -0.55 -11.82
C VAL A 98 1.47 0.25 -12.77
N PRO A 99 1.13 -0.27 -13.96
CA PRO A 99 0.21 0.42 -14.85
C PRO A 99 -1.20 0.48 -14.23
N ARG A 100 -1.88 1.63 -14.39
CA ARG A 100 -3.22 1.87 -13.80
C ARG A 100 -4.25 0.79 -14.16
N GLY A 101 -4.16 0.18 -15.33
CA GLY A 101 -5.06 -0.89 -15.76
C GLY A 101 -4.99 -2.17 -14.90
N ARG A 102 -3.92 -2.35 -14.12
CA ARG A 102 -3.78 -3.45 -13.15
C ARG A 102 -4.31 -3.11 -11.76
N ILE A 103 -4.82 -1.89 -11.53
CA ILE A 103 -5.28 -1.45 -10.22
C ILE A 103 -6.81 -1.49 -10.16
N ARG A 104 -7.35 -2.18 -9.16
CA ARG A 104 -8.78 -2.29 -8.89
C ARG A 104 -9.10 -1.59 -7.57
N VAL A 105 -9.78 -0.46 -7.67
CA VAL A 105 -10.22 0.30 -6.51
C VAL A 105 -11.72 0.09 -6.32
N ALA A 106 -12.09 -0.59 -5.24
CA ALA A 106 -13.48 -0.78 -4.84
C ALA A 106 -13.87 0.29 -3.81
N LEU A 107 -15.04 0.89 -4.01
CA LEU A 107 -15.63 1.77 -3.03
C LEU A 107 -16.51 0.95 -2.09
N ALA A 108 -16.08 0.78 -0.84
CA ALA A 108 -16.84 0.07 0.16
C ALA A 108 -17.90 0.98 0.79
N ASP A 109 -19.11 0.46 0.96
CA ASP A 109 -20.13 1.13 1.75
C ASP A 109 -19.66 1.26 3.19
N ALA A 110 -19.97 2.39 3.82
CA ALA A 110 -19.63 2.59 5.22
C ALA A 110 -20.35 1.51 6.05
N ARG A 111 -19.58 0.67 6.75
CA ARG A 111 -20.19 -0.17 7.79
C ARG A 111 -20.78 0.77 8.85
N PRO A 112 -22.09 0.72 9.12
CA PRO A 112 -22.74 1.68 10.03
C PRO A 112 -22.15 1.62 11.44
N GLU A 113 -21.70 0.44 11.90
CA GLU A 113 -20.98 0.31 13.18
C GLU A 113 -19.58 0.98 13.23
N ARG A 114 -19.06 1.47 12.10
CA ARG A 114 -17.73 2.11 11.99
C ARG A 114 -17.78 3.51 11.38
N ALA A 115 -18.98 4.12 11.30
CA ALA A 115 -19.14 5.53 10.98
C ALA A 115 -18.66 6.39 12.16
N GLY A 116 -17.35 6.39 12.41
CA GLY A 116 -16.73 7.35 13.31
C GLY A 116 -16.99 8.77 12.83
N THR A 117 -16.99 9.73 13.76
CA THR A 117 -17.11 11.15 13.45
C THR A 117 -16.10 11.53 12.36
N PRO A 118 -16.51 12.19 11.26
CA PRO A 118 -15.57 12.58 10.22
C PRO A 118 -14.43 13.39 10.84
N ALA A 119 -13.19 12.93 10.66
CA ALA A 119 -12.02 13.63 11.16
C ALA A 119 -12.00 15.05 10.57
N ALA A 120 -11.92 16.06 11.44
CA ALA A 120 -11.74 17.45 11.03
C ALA A 120 -10.36 17.58 10.37
N GLY A 121 -10.30 17.48 9.03
CA GLY A 121 -9.03 17.49 8.30
C GLY A 121 -9.09 17.11 6.81
N GLY A 122 -10.21 16.60 6.32
CA GLY A 122 -10.33 16.16 4.92
C GLY A 122 -9.65 14.80 4.66
N PRO A 123 -9.71 14.27 3.42
CA PRO A 123 -9.21 12.93 3.12
C PRO A 123 -7.68 12.86 3.19
N SER A 124 -7.14 12.04 4.10
CA SER A 124 -5.72 11.71 4.15
C SER A 124 -5.41 10.52 3.24
N TYR A 125 -4.60 10.75 2.20
CA TYR A 125 -4.13 9.71 1.28
C TYR A 125 -2.81 9.06 1.73
N ALA A 126 -2.21 9.52 2.83
CA ALA A 126 -0.95 8.98 3.32
C ALA A 126 -1.00 7.46 3.63
N PRO A 127 -2.06 6.93 4.27
CA PRO A 127 -2.15 5.49 4.56
C PRO A 127 -2.11 4.60 3.30
N ILE A 128 -2.77 5.04 2.22
CA ILE A 128 -2.74 4.34 0.92
C ILE A 128 -1.30 4.21 0.42
N ARG A 129 -0.54 5.31 0.48
CA ARG A 129 0.85 5.33 0.03
C ARG A 129 1.74 4.44 0.90
N VAL A 130 1.52 4.44 2.21
CA VAL A 130 2.24 3.60 3.16
C VAL A 130 2.02 2.12 2.85
N ALA A 131 0.76 1.70 2.69
CA ALA A 131 0.45 0.31 2.32
C ALA A 131 1.14 -0.06 0.98
N ALA A 132 1.00 0.77 -0.05
CA ALA A 132 1.61 0.53 -1.36
C ALA A 132 3.16 0.46 -1.29
N ALA A 133 3.80 1.33 -0.52
CA ALA A 133 5.25 1.33 -0.34
C ALA A 133 5.74 0.08 0.41
N ILE A 134 4.99 -0.41 1.41
CA ILE A 134 5.29 -1.67 2.10
C ILE A 134 5.20 -2.83 1.12
N ALA A 135 4.16 -2.85 0.27
CA ALA A 135 4.00 -3.88 -0.74
C ALA A 135 5.19 -3.90 -1.71
N ARG A 136 5.64 -2.73 -2.19
CA ARG A 136 6.85 -2.61 -3.02
C ARG A 136 8.07 -3.20 -2.34
N GLN A 137 8.30 -2.86 -1.07
CA GLN A 137 9.46 -3.36 -0.34
C GLN A 137 9.42 -4.88 -0.18
N ARG A 138 8.24 -5.46 0.09
CA ARG A 138 8.06 -6.92 0.21
C ARG A 138 8.30 -7.64 -1.11
N LEU A 139 7.80 -7.11 -2.22
CA LEU A 139 8.03 -7.66 -3.57
C LEU A 139 9.52 -7.63 -3.93
N LEU A 140 10.21 -6.51 -3.70
CA LEU A 140 11.65 -6.41 -3.95
C LEU A 140 12.47 -7.38 -3.08
N ARG A 141 12.09 -7.58 -1.80
CA ARG A 141 12.72 -8.59 -0.94
C ARG A 141 12.51 -10.00 -1.47
N ALA A 142 11.29 -10.35 -1.86
CA ALA A 142 10.99 -11.66 -2.44
C ALA A 142 11.78 -11.90 -3.74
N ALA A 143 11.91 -10.88 -4.59
CA ALA A 143 12.71 -10.94 -5.80
C ALA A 143 14.21 -11.06 -5.52
N SER A 144 14.73 -10.35 -4.51
CA SER A 144 16.13 -10.43 -4.07
C SER A 144 16.49 -11.85 -3.65
N THR A 145 15.62 -12.52 -2.90
CA THR A 145 15.79 -13.93 -2.56
C THR A 145 15.64 -14.85 -3.79
N MET A 146 14.71 -14.57 -4.70
CA MET A 146 14.51 -15.38 -5.91
C MET A 146 15.70 -15.30 -6.87
N PHE A 147 16.25 -14.11 -7.05
CA PHE A 147 17.34 -13.84 -8.00
C PHE A 147 18.72 -14.00 -7.36
N ASP A 148 18.80 -14.10 -6.04
CA ASP A 148 20.03 -14.13 -5.26
C ASP A 148 20.92 -12.90 -5.54
N VAL A 149 20.31 -11.71 -5.49
CA VAL A 149 21.00 -10.43 -5.72
C VAL A 149 20.61 -9.41 -4.65
N PRO A 150 21.48 -8.44 -4.33
CA PRO A 150 21.16 -7.35 -3.43
C PRO A 150 19.93 -6.54 -3.86
N LEU A 151 19.15 -6.05 -2.88
CA LEU A 151 17.99 -5.18 -3.14
C LEU A 151 18.33 -3.94 -4.00
N GLY A 152 19.54 -3.40 -3.86
CA GLY A 152 19.99 -2.23 -4.63
C GLY A 152 20.15 -2.49 -6.12
N ASP A 153 20.27 -3.76 -6.52
CA ASP A 153 20.41 -4.17 -7.92
C ASP A 153 19.07 -4.49 -8.58
N LEU A 154 17.97 -4.33 -7.83
CA LEU A 154 16.62 -4.59 -8.30
C LEU A 154 15.86 -3.29 -8.59
N ARG A 155 15.06 -3.32 -9.65
CA ARG A 155 14.14 -2.25 -10.02
C ARG A 155 12.75 -2.80 -10.19
N LEU A 156 11.75 -2.06 -9.72
CA LEU A 156 10.34 -2.35 -9.96
C LEU A 156 9.82 -1.36 -11.00
N GLU A 157 9.45 -1.85 -12.18
CA GLU A 157 8.97 -1.03 -13.28
C GLU A 157 7.83 -1.72 -14.03
N ALA A 158 6.76 -0.98 -14.29
CA ALA A 158 5.55 -1.44 -14.97
C ALA A 158 4.96 -2.77 -14.42
N GLY A 159 5.10 -3.03 -13.12
CA GLY A 159 4.64 -4.26 -12.46
C GLY A 159 5.56 -5.46 -12.61
N PHE A 160 6.83 -5.24 -12.92
CA PHE A 160 7.84 -6.29 -12.96
C PHE A 160 9.08 -5.89 -12.18
N VAL A 161 9.67 -6.84 -11.47
CA VAL A 161 10.98 -6.68 -10.87
C VAL A 161 12.05 -7.16 -11.85
N THR A 162 13.05 -6.32 -12.11
CA THR A 162 14.21 -6.62 -12.94
C THR A 162 15.51 -6.48 -12.17
N ASP A 163 16.52 -7.27 -12.52
CA ASP A 163 17.89 -7.12 -12.02
C ASP A 163 18.84 -6.52 -13.08
N GLY A 164 20.09 -6.27 -12.69
CA GLY A 164 21.14 -5.77 -13.60
C GLY A 164 21.55 -6.75 -14.71
N ALA A 165 21.22 -8.03 -14.59
CA ALA A 165 21.49 -9.06 -15.59
C ALA A 165 20.35 -9.19 -16.62
N GLY A 166 19.24 -8.46 -16.45
CA GLY A 166 18.07 -8.49 -17.32
C GLY A 166 17.07 -9.60 -17.00
N ARG A 167 17.23 -10.33 -15.90
CA ARG A 167 16.19 -11.24 -15.39
C ARG A 167 14.98 -10.42 -14.97
N ARG A 168 13.78 -10.93 -15.24
CA ARG A 168 12.52 -10.24 -15.01
C ARG A 168 11.48 -11.19 -14.44
N VAL A 169 10.72 -10.73 -13.45
CA VAL A 169 9.60 -11.46 -12.86
C VAL A 169 8.42 -10.52 -12.62
N ASP A 170 7.19 -10.97 -12.90
CA ASP A 170 5.98 -10.19 -12.62
C ASP A 170 5.69 -10.18 -11.12
N ILE A 171 5.11 -9.10 -10.60
CA ILE A 171 4.75 -8.99 -9.18
C ILE A 171 3.75 -10.06 -8.73
N GLY A 172 2.90 -10.57 -9.62
CA GLY A 172 1.98 -11.66 -9.31
C GLY A 172 2.70 -12.95 -8.95
N ALA A 173 3.76 -13.28 -9.69
CA ALA A 173 4.60 -14.45 -9.40
C ALA A 173 5.41 -14.31 -8.09
N LEU A 174 5.53 -13.09 -7.56
CA LEU A 174 6.16 -12.79 -6.27
C LEU A 174 5.15 -12.71 -5.12
N ALA A 175 3.84 -12.60 -5.40
CA ALA A 175 2.81 -12.29 -4.40
C ALA A 175 2.85 -13.26 -3.21
N THR A 176 2.83 -14.56 -3.48
CA THR A 176 2.85 -15.63 -2.46
C THR A 176 4.19 -15.68 -1.72
N ARG A 177 5.31 -15.41 -2.40
CA ARG A 177 6.64 -15.35 -1.76
C ARG A 177 6.83 -14.10 -0.89
N ALA A 178 6.13 -13.02 -1.24
CA ALA A 178 6.15 -11.76 -0.51
C ALA A 178 5.17 -11.75 0.67
N ALA A 179 4.24 -12.71 0.70
CA ALA A 179 3.26 -12.89 1.77
C ALA A 179 3.91 -13.25 3.11
N SER A 180 3.13 -13.16 4.18
CA SER A 180 3.59 -13.45 5.54
C SER A 180 2.61 -14.41 6.22
N PRO A 181 3.10 -15.44 6.94
CA PRO A 181 2.23 -16.32 7.72
C PRO A 181 1.73 -15.66 9.01
N SER A 182 2.38 -14.58 9.45
CA SER A 182 2.00 -13.79 10.63
C SER A 182 1.92 -12.30 10.29
N THR A 183 1.20 -11.55 11.11
CA THR A 183 1.06 -10.10 10.94
C THR A 183 2.29 -9.38 11.49
N LEU A 184 2.85 -8.45 10.71
CA LEU A 184 4.11 -7.78 11.03
C LEU A 184 3.95 -6.26 10.98
N ALA A 185 4.32 -5.57 12.06
CA ALA A 185 4.46 -4.11 12.06
C ALA A 185 5.75 -3.71 11.32
N VAL A 186 5.66 -2.73 10.42
CA VAL A 186 6.75 -2.31 9.54
C VAL A 186 6.74 -0.79 9.37
N ALA A 187 7.93 -0.21 9.21
CA ALA A 187 8.09 1.22 8.94
C ALA A 187 8.72 1.44 7.56
N VAL A 188 8.05 2.24 6.73
CA VAL A 188 8.42 2.43 5.32
C VAL A 188 8.73 3.89 5.00
N GLU A 189 9.62 4.10 4.03
CA GLU A 189 9.84 5.39 3.38
C GLU A 189 8.98 5.48 2.13
N LEU A 190 8.28 6.60 1.96
CA LEU A 190 7.45 6.84 0.77
C LEU A 190 8.31 7.29 -0.39
N ALA A 191 7.89 7.00 -1.62
CA ALA A 191 8.52 7.59 -2.80
C ALA A 191 8.50 9.14 -2.72
N PRO A 192 9.54 9.83 -3.22
CA PRO A 192 9.50 11.29 -3.34
C PRO A 192 8.29 11.71 -4.17
N ARG A 193 7.57 12.75 -3.72
CA ARG A 193 6.60 13.45 -4.57
C ARG A 193 7.34 14.30 -5.59
N ASP A 194 8.08 13.68 -6.50
CA ASP A 194 8.63 14.41 -7.62
C ASP A 194 7.45 14.78 -8.50
N GLY A 195 7.16 16.08 -8.63
CA GLY A 195 6.01 16.66 -9.35
C GLY A 195 5.92 16.33 -10.84
N ARG A 196 5.83 15.05 -11.20
CA ARG A 196 5.63 14.54 -12.55
C ARG A 196 4.13 14.35 -12.78
N THR A 197 3.55 15.45 -13.24
CA THR A 197 2.41 15.52 -14.17
C THR A 197 1.21 14.62 -13.85
N LEU A 198 0.40 15.09 -12.90
CA LEU A 198 -1.02 14.77 -12.81
C LEU A 198 -1.86 16.02 -13.11
N VAL A 199 -1.62 16.66 -14.25
CA VAL A 199 -2.53 17.66 -14.81
C VAL A 199 -2.91 17.19 -16.22
N GLY A 200 -4.21 17.09 -16.44
CA GLY A 200 -4.82 16.37 -17.55
C GLY A 200 -4.40 16.84 -18.92
N HIS A 201 -4.32 15.90 -19.85
CA HIS A 201 -4.71 16.17 -21.22
C HIS A 201 -6.20 15.85 -21.31
N PRO A 202 -7.09 16.83 -21.56
CA PRO A 202 -8.45 16.49 -21.95
C PRO A 202 -8.38 15.68 -23.24
N ALA A 203 -9.03 14.52 -23.25
CA ALA A 203 -9.30 13.79 -24.47
C ALA A 203 -10.18 14.69 -25.35
N VAL A 204 -9.58 15.33 -26.36
CA VAL A 204 -10.32 15.95 -27.46
C VAL A 204 -10.93 14.79 -28.25
N GLY A 205 -12.23 14.57 -28.04
CA GLY A 205 -13.03 13.69 -28.87
C GLY A 205 -13.13 14.24 -30.31
N PRO A 206 -13.44 13.38 -31.30
CA PRO A 206 -13.45 13.80 -32.70
C PRO A 206 -14.58 14.82 -32.93
N ALA A 207 -14.23 15.97 -33.51
CA ALA A 207 -15.19 16.96 -33.96
C ALA A 207 -16.08 16.36 -35.06
N ARG A 208 -17.36 16.17 -34.76
CA ARG A 208 -18.40 15.90 -35.75
C ARG A 208 -18.75 17.20 -36.49
N GLY A 209 -18.49 17.20 -37.79
CA GLY A 209 -19.27 17.79 -38.90
C GLY A 209 -19.87 19.19 -38.79
N ARG A 210 -19.54 20.01 -39.78
CA ARG A 210 -20.52 20.60 -40.71
C ARG A 210 -19.88 20.83 -42.07
#